data_AF-A0A9E3X0T2-F1
#
_entry.id   AF-A0A9E3X0T2-F1
#
_cell.length_a   1.000
_cell.length_b   1.000
_cell.length_c   1.000
_cell.angle_alpha   90.00
_cell.angle_beta   90.00
_cell.angle_gamma   90.00
#
_symmetry.space_group_name_H-M   'P 1'
#
loop_
_entity.id
_entity.type
_entity.pdbx_description
1 polymer ?
#
loop_
_entity_poly.entity_id
_entity_poly.type
_entity_poly.pdbx_seq_one_letter_code
_entity_poly.pdbx_strand_id
1 'polypeptide(L)' 'AIGDKRYWANCAWDSLGVVVATGANAARIYTTCAADQQPLLIEVVDGAVVDNGALAHVLVPFRHWYDDMVFT' A
#
# COMPACT_ATOMS: atom_id res chain seq x y z
N ALA A 1 -0.39 9.25 -3.53
CA ALA A 1 -0.47 10.72 -3.68
C ALA A 1 -0.70 11.33 -2.31
N ILE A 2 0.12 12.31 -1.95
CA ILE A 2 0.10 12.99 -0.65
C ILE A 2 0.22 14.49 -0.96
N GLY A 3 -0.87 15.23 -0.82
CA GLY A 3 -1.00 16.57 -1.41
C GLY A 3 -0.64 16.55 -2.90
N ASP A 4 0.24 17.45 -3.32
CA ASP A 4 0.70 17.56 -4.71
C ASP A 4 1.84 16.60 -5.08
N LYS A 5 2.34 15.82 -4.11
CA LYS A 5 3.46 14.89 -4.33
C LYS A 5 2.98 13.48 -4.65
N ARG A 6 3.71 12.83 -5.55
CA ARG A 6 3.53 11.42 -5.91
C ARG A 6 4.77 10.63 -5.52
N TYR A 7 4.52 9.46 -4.93
CA TYR A 7 5.52 8.52 -4.46
C TYR A 7 5.18 7.15 -5.06
N TRP A 8 6.19 6.31 -5.21
CA TRP A 8 6.06 4.93 -5.64
C TRP A 8 6.46 4.01 -4.49
N ALA A 9 5.81 2.85 -4.43
CA ALA A 9 6.16 1.75 -3.55
C ALA A 9 6.18 0.47 -4.37
N ASN A 10 7.05 -0.45 -4.01
CA ASN A 10 7.17 -1.78 -4.62
C ASN A 10 5.92 -2.62 -4.33
N CYS A 11 5.47 -2.67 -3.07
CA CYS A 11 4.38 -3.55 -2.66
C CYS A 11 3.23 -2.83 -1.95
N ALA A 12 2.14 -3.56 -1.70
CA ALA A 12 0.98 -3.07 -0.96
C ALA A 12 1.35 -2.63 0.47
N TRP A 13 2.21 -3.37 1.17
CA TRP A 13 2.66 -3.04 2.52
C TRP A 13 3.49 -1.74 2.54
N ASP A 14 4.46 -1.62 1.65
CA ASP A 14 5.34 -0.44 1.56
C ASP A 14 4.58 0.81 1.12
N SER A 15 3.49 0.65 0.38
CA SER A 15 2.62 1.79 0.02
C SER A 15 2.05 2.51 1.25
N LEU A 16 1.72 1.76 2.32
CA LEU A 16 1.31 2.31 3.61
C LEU A 16 2.51 2.85 4.39
N GLY A 17 3.63 2.13 4.36
CA GLY A 17 4.89 2.56 4.99
C GLY A 17 5.38 3.93 4.48
N VAL A 18 5.25 4.20 3.18
CA VAL A 18 5.59 5.51 2.59
C VAL A 18 4.72 6.63 3.18
N VAL A 19 3.42 6.41 3.38
CA VAL A 19 2.53 7.41 4.00
C VAL A 19 3.03 7.74 5.41
N VAL A 20 3.30 6.70 6.22
CA VAL A 20 3.82 6.85 7.58
C VAL A 20 5.18 7.58 7.58
N ALA A 21 6.09 7.21 6.69
CA ALA A 21 7.43 7.81 6.62
C ALA A 21 7.41 9.31 6.27
N THR A 22 6.39 9.77 5.54
CA THR A 22 6.20 11.21 5.26
C THR A 22 5.56 11.99 6.40
N GLY A 23 5.07 11.31 7.44
CA GLY A 23 4.30 11.94 8.52
C GLY A 23 2.92 12.46 8.09
N ALA A 24 2.42 12.03 6.93
CA ALA A 24 1.12 12.45 6.43
C ALA A 24 -0.01 11.70 7.12
N ASN A 25 -1.12 12.40 7.35
CA ASN A 25 -2.36 11.83 7.88
C ASN A 25 -3.42 11.56 6.79
N ALA A 26 -3.18 12.00 5.55
CA ALA A 26 -4.08 11.78 4.44
C ALA A 26 -3.30 11.39 3.17
N ALA A 27 -3.77 10.35 2.49
CA ALA A 27 -3.16 9.87 1.26
C ALA A 27 -4.15 9.11 0.38
N ARG A 28 -3.88 9.09 -0.92
CA ARG A 28 -4.54 8.21 -1.89
C ARG A 28 -3.54 7.26 -2.53
N ILE A 29 -3.77 5.96 -2.41
CA ILE A 29 -2.91 4.92 -2.94
C ILE A 29 -3.66 4.26 -4.09
N TYR A 30 -3.09 4.34 -5.29
CA TYR A 30 -3.67 3.80 -6.52
C TYR A 30 -2.89 2.55 -6.91
N THR A 31 -3.60 1.47 -7.19
CA THR A 31 -3.01 0.21 -7.65
C THR A 31 -4.02 -0.57 -8.50
N THR A 32 -3.70 -1.80 -8.88
CA THR A 32 -4.61 -2.76 -9.47
C THR A 32 -4.70 -4.00 -8.59
N CYS A 33 -5.87 -4.65 -8.57
CA CYS A 33 -6.05 -5.92 -7.91
C CYS A 33 -5.23 -7.00 -8.62
N ALA A 34 -4.41 -7.74 -7.87
CA ALA A 34 -3.57 -8.78 -8.46
C ALA A 34 -4.38 -9.93 -9.08
N ALA A 35 -5.59 -10.20 -8.57
CA ALA A 35 -6.42 -11.33 -9.02
C ALA A 35 -7.15 -11.07 -10.35
N ASP A 36 -7.67 -9.86 -10.56
CA ASP A 36 -8.55 -9.53 -11.70
C ASP A 36 -8.14 -8.27 -12.46
N GLN A 37 -7.04 -7.62 -12.05
CA GLN A 37 -6.46 -6.42 -12.66
C GLN A 37 -7.36 -5.17 -12.63
N GLN A 38 -8.45 -5.19 -11.86
CA GLN A 38 -9.29 -4.00 -11.73
C GLN A 38 -8.60 -2.89 -10.93
N PRO A 39 -8.84 -1.61 -11.26
CA PRO A 39 -8.31 -0.49 -10.50
C PRO A 39 -8.78 -0.54 -9.04
N LEU A 40 -7.84 -0.29 -8.12
CA LEU A 40 -8.10 -0.17 -6.69
C LEU A 40 -7.60 1.17 -6.17
N LEU A 41 -8.41 1.78 -5.31
CA LEU A 41 -8.08 2.98 -4.56
C LEU A 41 -8.18 2.67 -3.07
N ILE A 42 -7.06 2.84 -2.36
CA ILE A 42 -7.01 2.80 -0.90
C ILE A 42 -6.82 4.23 -0.40
N GLU A 43 -7.67 4.66 0.52
CA GLU A 43 -7.60 5.99 1.11
C GLU A 43 -7.13 5.91 2.56
N VAL A 44 -6.25 6.85 2.93
CA VAL A 44 -5.87 7.11 4.32
C VAL A 44 -6.48 8.44 4.70
N VAL A 45 -7.23 8.47 5.80
CA VAL A 45 -7.88 9.68 6.36
C VAL A 45 -7.60 9.71 7.85
N ASP A 46 -7.15 10.85 8.36
CA ASP A 46 -6.76 11.05 9.77
C ASP A 46 -5.79 9.97 10.31
N GLY A 47 -4.90 9.49 9.44
CA GLY A 47 -3.89 8.47 9.77
C GLY A 47 -4.39 7.03 9.77
N ALA A 48 -5.66 6.79 9.44
CA ALA A 48 -6.26 5.47 9.36
C ALA A 48 -6.64 5.10 7.92
N VAL A 49 -6.51 3.82 7.58
CA VAL A 49 -7.00 3.29 6.30
C VAL A 49 -8.52 3.25 6.33
N VAL A 50 -9.17 3.78 5.30
CA VAL A 50 -10.61 3.62 5.08
C VAL A 50 -10.87 2.20 4.61
N ASP A 51 -11.67 1.45 5.38
CA ASP A 51 -12.04 0.08 5.02
C ASP A 51 -12.89 0.07 3.74
N ASN A 52 -12.40 -0.63 2.73
CA ASN A 52 -13.06 -0.86 1.45
C ASN A 52 -13.10 -2.36 1.09
N GLY A 53 -12.80 -3.25 2.03
CA GLY A 53 -12.73 -4.70 1.82
C GLY A 53 -11.51 -5.21 1.05
N ALA A 54 -10.54 -4.35 0.71
CA ALA A 54 -9.30 -4.79 0.07
C ALA A 54 -8.42 -5.59 1.04
N LEU A 55 -7.70 -6.58 0.52
CA LEU A 55 -6.80 -7.43 1.29
C LEU A 55 -5.36 -7.29 0.76
N ALA A 56 -4.41 -7.11 1.68
CA ALA A 56 -3.00 -7.25 1.38
C ALA A 56 -2.58 -8.71 1.58
N HIS A 57 -2.07 -9.34 0.53
CA HIS A 57 -1.57 -10.72 0.59
C HIS A 57 -0.06 -10.72 0.82
N VAL A 58 0.37 -11.43 1.87
CA VAL A 58 1.78 -11.68 2.16
C VAL A 58 2.04 -13.16 1.87
N LEU A 59 2.83 -13.43 0.83
CA LEU A 59 2.98 -14.77 0.25
C LEU A 59 3.77 -15.72 1.15
N VAL A 60 4.86 -15.23 1.74
CA VAL A 60 5.72 -16.01 2.65
C VAL A 60 5.51 -15.61 4.10
N PRO A 61 5.74 -16.51 5.07
CA PRO A 61 5.76 -16.14 6.48
C PRO A 61 6.72 -14.97 6.74
N PHE A 62 6.33 -14.02 7.58
CA PHE A 62 7.11 -12.78 7.82
C PHE A 62 8.58 -13.02 8.24
N ARG A 63 8.90 -14.15 8.89
CA ARG A 63 10.29 -14.53 9.21
C ARG A 63 11.19 -14.73 7.98
N HIS A 64 10.59 -14.90 6.81
CA HIS A 64 11.23 -15.09 5.51
C HIS A 64 11.02 -13.88 4.58
N TRP A 65 10.62 -12.73 5.14
CA TRP A 65 10.25 -11.54 4.37
C TRP A 65 11.27 -11.13 3.30
N TYR A 66 12.57 -11.27 3.59
CA TYR A 66 13.62 -10.88 2.65
C TYR A 66 13.83 -11.86 1.50
N ASP A 67 13.18 -13.02 1.51
CA ASP A 67 13.29 -14.02 0.45
C ASP A 67 12.54 -13.56 -0.82
N ASP A 68 11.44 -12.80 -0.69
CA ASP A 68 10.59 -12.39 -1.80
C ASP A 68 10.28 -10.89 -1.91
N MET A 69 10.72 -10.06 -0.95
CA MET A 69 10.44 -8.60 -0.88
C MET A 69 10.66 -7.81 -2.19
N VAL A 70 11.60 -8.23 -3.04
CA VAL A 70 11.90 -7.54 -4.32
C VAL A 70 10.85 -7.82 -5.41
N PHE A 71 10.07 -8.88 -5.25
CA PHE A 71 9.07 -9.35 -6.22
C PHE A 71 7.63 -9.00 -5.83
N THR A 72 7.44 -8.47 -4.63
CA THR A 72 6.15 -7.97 -4.11
C THR A 72 5.99 -6.49 -4.39
#